data_AF-A0AAN8IF84-F1
#
_entry.id   AF-A0AAN8IF84-F1
#
_cell.length_a   1.000
_cell.length_b   1.000
_cell.length_c   1.000
_cell.angle_alpha   90.00
_cell.angle_beta   90.00
_cell.angle_gamma   90.00
#
_symmetry.space_group_name_H-M   'P 1'
#
loop_
_entity.id
_entity.type
_entity.pdbx_description
1 polymer ?
#
loop_
_entity_poly.entity_id
_entity_poly.type
_entity_poly.pdbx_seq_one_letter_code
_entity_poly.pdbx_strand_id
1 'polypeptide(L)'
;MPESLRKKFDNVDRELGLWNLASKSFMNRLKMVVLLSKLQQESCEYLVSDNKTMSVLRGKRFDVGISEVFTPCGFGLFEIISIPHMIGASAVGVVDSMNEFVEVPIMPSFMP
;
A
#
# COMPACT_ATOMS: atom_id res chain seq x y z
N MET A 1 -15.21 3.64 -1.44
CA MET A 1 -14.77 2.36 -2.06
C MET A 1 -15.98 1.66 -2.65
N PRO A 2 -15.93 1.13 -3.88
CA PRO A 2 -17.03 0.38 -4.49
C PRO A 2 -17.39 -0.85 -3.66
N GLU A 3 -18.69 -1.15 -3.56
CA GLU A 3 -19.18 -2.28 -2.78
C GLU A 3 -18.66 -3.64 -3.29
N SER A 4 -18.41 -3.74 -4.60
CA SER A 4 -17.82 -4.92 -5.25
C SER A 4 -16.38 -5.21 -4.81
N LEU A 5 -15.55 -4.16 -4.71
CA LEU A 5 -14.18 -4.26 -4.22
C LEU A 5 -14.14 -4.59 -2.72
N ARG A 6 -15.06 -4.02 -1.94
CA ARG A 6 -15.20 -4.34 -0.51
C ARG A 6 -15.56 -5.80 -0.27
N LYS A 7 -16.58 -6.31 -0.99
CA LYS A 7 -16.98 -7.72 -0.91
C LYS A 7 -15.87 -8.67 -1.35
N LYS A 8 -15.08 -8.31 -2.37
CA LYS A 8 -13.89 -9.06 -2.77
C LYS A 8 -12.88 -9.14 -1.62
N PHE A 9 -12.58 -8.02 -0.98
CA PHE A 9 -11.64 -7.97 0.14
C PHE A 9 -12.11 -8.84 1.32
N ASP A 10 -13.40 -8.72 1.69
CA ASP A 10 -14.00 -9.52 2.77
C ASP A 10 -13.97 -11.03 2.46
N ASN A 11 -14.21 -11.41 1.20
CA ASN A 11 -14.13 -12.81 0.76
C ASN A 11 -12.71 -13.35 0.79
N VAL A 12 -11.73 -12.54 0.38
CA VAL A 12 -10.31 -12.87 0.40
C VAL A 12 -9.81 -13.09 1.83
N ASP A 13 -10.22 -12.23 2.77
CA ASP A 13 -9.89 -12.40 4.19
C ASP A 13 -10.39 -13.74 4.73
N ARG A 14 -11.63 -14.09 4.39
CA ARG A 14 -12.28 -15.33 4.82
C ARG A 14 -11.69 -16.59 4.17
N GLU A 15 -11.37 -16.55 2.87
CA GLU A 15 -10.84 -17.71 2.14
C GLU A 15 -9.39 -18.04 2.52
N LEU A 16 -8.58 -17.03 2.78
CA LEU A 16 -7.17 -17.23 3.11
C LEU A 16 -6.91 -17.33 4.61
N GLY A 17 -7.86 -16.89 5.43
CA GLY A 17 -7.66 -16.80 6.87
C GLY A 17 -6.43 -15.95 7.17
N LEU A 18 -6.42 -14.69 6.72
CA LEU A 18 -5.26 -13.79 6.81
C LEU A 18 -4.70 -13.68 8.23
N TRP A 19 -5.58 -13.76 9.22
CA TRP A 19 -5.25 -13.77 10.65
C TRP A 19 -4.64 -15.10 11.14
N ASN A 20 -4.91 -16.20 10.44
CA ASN A 20 -4.34 -17.54 10.69
C ASN A 20 -3.10 -17.82 9.83
N LEU A 21 -2.72 -16.88 8.96
CA LEU A 21 -1.62 -16.97 8.00
C LEU A 21 -0.24 -16.68 8.62
N ALA A 22 -0.09 -16.90 9.92
CA ALA A 22 1.20 -16.98 10.63
C ALA A 22 2.00 -18.25 10.22
N SER A 23 2.06 -18.50 8.92
CA SER A 23 2.66 -19.67 8.30
C SER A 23 4.16 -19.43 8.08
N LYS A 24 4.99 -20.33 8.62
CA LYS A 24 6.43 -20.39 8.33
C LYS A 24 6.73 -20.82 6.88
N SER A 25 5.72 -21.19 6.09
CA SER A 25 5.89 -21.69 4.72
C SER A 25 6.11 -20.57 3.72
N PHE A 26 7.24 -20.63 3.00
CA PHE A 26 7.63 -19.69 1.95
C PHE A 26 6.54 -19.51 0.86
N MET A 27 5.89 -20.61 0.44
CA MET A 27 4.86 -20.55 -0.60
C MET A 27 3.62 -19.75 -0.18
N ASN A 28 3.24 -19.79 1.10
CA ASN A 28 2.12 -19.00 1.60
C ASN A 28 2.49 -17.52 1.66
N ARG A 29 3.73 -17.18 2.04
CA ARG A 29 4.22 -15.80 1.99
C ARG A 29 4.23 -15.26 0.56
N LEU A 30 4.69 -16.07 -0.41
CA LEU A 30 4.68 -15.68 -1.81
C LEU A 30 3.26 -15.46 -2.34
N LYS A 31 2.31 -16.35 -2.00
CA LYS A 31 0.89 -16.17 -2.34
C LYS A 31 0.32 -14.88 -1.74
N MET A 32 0.69 -14.56 -0.51
CA MET A 32 0.27 -13.32 0.14
C MET A 32 0.80 -12.07 -0.57
N VAL A 33 2.07 -12.06 -0.93
CA VAL A 33 2.67 -10.95 -1.70
C VAL A 33 1.93 -10.77 -3.02
N VAL A 34 1.75 -11.85 -3.79
CA VAL A 34 1.07 -11.80 -5.10
C VAL A 34 -0.37 -11.31 -4.96
N LEU A 35 -1.10 -11.77 -3.95
CA LEU A 35 -2.47 -11.32 -3.69
C LEU A 35 -2.52 -9.83 -3.36
N LEU A 36 -1.68 -9.37 -2.42
CA LEU A 36 -1.65 -7.97 -2.01
C LEU A 36 -1.29 -7.07 -3.19
N SER A 37 -0.30 -7.47 -4.00
CA SER A 37 0.04 -6.75 -5.24
C SER A 37 -1.14 -6.65 -6.20
N LYS A 38 -1.92 -7.73 -6.38
CA LYS A 38 -3.10 -7.71 -7.25
C LYS A 38 -4.21 -6.80 -6.72
N LEU A 39 -4.47 -6.83 -5.41
CA LEU A 39 -5.46 -5.95 -4.78
C LEU A 39 -5.06 -4.47 -4.89
N GLN A 40 -3.77 -4.18 -4.74
CA GLN A 40 -3.23 -2.84 -4.93
C GLN A 40 -3.35 -2.37 -6.39
N GLN A 41 -3.08 -3.25 -7.35
CA GLN A 41 -3.27 -2.96 -8.77
C GLN A 41 -4.73 -2.63 -9.09
N GLU A 42 -5.68 -3.48 -8.71
CA GLU A 42 -7.11 -3.25 -8.96
C GLU A 42 -7.59 -1.94 -8.32
N SER A 43 -7.12 -1.65 -7.10
CA SER A 43 -7.43 -0.38 -6.41
C SER A 43 -6.87 0.82 -7.16
N CYS A 44 -5.68 0.69 -7.75
CA CYS A 44 -5.03 1.76 -8.50
C CYS A 44 -5.71 2.03 -9.84
N GLU A 45 -6.03 0.97 -10.59
CA GLU A 45 -6.77 1.07 -11.86
C GLU A 45 -8.11 1.78 -11.64
N TYR A 46 -8.80 1.47 -10.55
CA TYR A 46 -10.04 2.15 -10.20
C TYR A 46 -9.85 3.65 -9.96
N LEU A 47 -8.83 4.05 -9.18
CA LEU A 47 -8.56 5.46 -8.89
C LEU A 47 -8.17 6.24 -10.16
N VAL A 48 -7.30 5.67 -10.98
CA VAL A 48 -6.82 6.31 -12.22
C VAL A 48 -7.92 6.37 -13.28
N SER A 49 -8.90 5.44 -13.25
CA SER A 49 -10.02 5.44 -14.20
C SER A 49 -10.99 6.62 -14.03
N ASP A 50 -10.99 7.27 -12.87
CA ASP A 50 -11.83 8.45 -12.62
C ASP A 50 -11.19 9.72 -13.21
N ASN A 51 -11.38 9.91 -14.51
CA ASN A 51 -10.88 11.08 -15.25
C ASN A 51 -11.32 12.42 -14.64
N LYS A 52 -12.48 12.51 -14.00
CA LYS A 52 -12.96 13.75 -13.39
C LYS A 52 -12.10 14.10 -12.18
N THR A 53 -11.90 13.15 -11.28
CA THR A 53 -11.04 13.32 -10.11
C THR A 53 -9.60 13.60 -10.53
N MET A 54 -9.08 12.86 -11.50
CA MET A 54 -7.73 13.07 -12.05
C MET A 54 -7.53 14.47 -12.62
N SER A 55 -8.52 14.98 -13.36
CA SER A 55 -8.47 16.33 -13.92
C SER A 55 -8.49 17.40 -12.84
N VAL A 56 -9.29 17.21 -11.78
CA VAL A 56 -9.32 18.12 -10.63
C VAL A 56 -7.97 18.13 -9.91
N LEU A 57 -7.41 16.94 -9.63
CA LEU A 57 -6.12 16.83 -8.95
C LEU A 57 -4.98 17.48 -9.74
N ARG A 58 -4.91 17.23 -11.06
CA ARG A 58 -3.93 17.87 -11.95
C ARG A 58 -4.11 19.38 -12.00
N GLY A 59 -5.35 19.87 -12.05
CA GLY A 59 -5.66 21.30 -12.07
C GLY A 59 -5.29 22.05 -10.78
N LYS A 60 -5.22 21.35 -9.64
CA LYS A 60 -4.84 21.95 -8.35
C LYS A 60 -3.34 22.25 -8.23
N ARG A 61 -2.49 21.58 -9.03
CA ARG A 61 -1.03 21.79 -9.05
C ARG A 61 -0.42 21.77 -7.65
N PHE A 62 -0.55 20.63 -6.97
CA PHE A 62 0.07 20.44 -5.66
C PHE A 62 1.59 20.41 -5.79
N ASP A 63 2.28 21.06 -4.85
CA ASP A 63 3.75 21.07 -4.80
C ASP A 63 4.31 19.78 -4.19
N VAL A 64 3.54 19.13 -3.30
CA VAL A 64 3.95 17.93 -2.57
C VAL A 64 2.82 16.91 -2.50
N GLY A 65 3.14 15.65 -2.78
CA GLY A 65 2.28 14.49 -2.58
C GLY A 65 2.75 13.66 -1.38
N ILE A 66 1.83 13.17 -0.56
CA ILE A 66 2.14 12.29 0.58
C ILE A 66 1.40 10.98 0.36
N SER A 67 2.12 9.86 0.33
CA SER A 67 1.55 8.53 0.18
C SER A 67 2.11 7.56 1.21
N GLU A 68 1.29 6.59 1.59
CA GLU A 68 1.70 5.48 2.44
C GLU A 68 2.74 4.60 1.72
N VAL A 69 3.82 4.23 2.41
CA VAL A 69 4.95 3.48 1.84
C VAL A 69 4.57 2.07 1.43
N PHE A 70 3.58 1.48 2.09
CA PHE A 70 3.09 0.14 1.74
C PHE A 70 2.20 0.12 0.51
N THR A 71 1.70 1.27 0.05
CA THR A 71 0.76 1.36 -1.08
C THR A 71 1.36 2.17 -2.24
N PRO A 72 2.06 1.52 -3.18
CA PRO A 72 2.84 2.23 -4.21
C PRO A 72 1.98 3.02 -5.22
N CYS A 73 0.67 2.75 -5.29
CA CYS A 73 -0.24 3.44 -6.21
C CYS A 73 -0.21 4.97 -6.04
N GLY A 74 -0.08 5.50 -4.82
CA GLY A 74 -0.04 6.93 -4.59
C GLY A 74 1.15 7.60 -5.26
N PHE A 75 2.32 6.93 -5.29
CA PHE A 75 3.50 7.44 -5.99
C PHE A 75 3.30 7.46 -7.51
N GLY A 76 2.73 6.40 -8.08
CA GLY A 76 2.39 6.37 -9.51
C GLY A 76 1.34 7.43 -9.89
N LEU A 77 0.39 7.69 -9.00
CA LEU A 77 -0.59 8.76 -9.16
C LEU A 77 0.09 10.13 -9.26
N PHE A 78 1.05 10.42 -8.37
CA PHE A 78 1.79 11.70 -8.36
C PHE A 78 2.52 11.97 -9.66
N GLU A 79 3.11 10.93 -10.26
CA GLU A 79 3.73 11.02 -11.59
C GLU A 79 2.70 11.39 -12.67
N ILE A 80 1.55 10.72 -12.69
CA ILE A 80 0.47 10.96 -13.68
C ILE A 80 -0.06 12.40 -13.60
N ILE A 81 -0.12 13.00 -12.41
CA ILE A 81 -0.59 14.38 -12.21
C ILE A 81 0.54 15.41 -12.11
N SER A 82 1.79 15.00 -12.34
CA SER A 82 2.98 15.86 -12.38
C SER A 82 3.25 16.63 -11.09
N ILE A 83 3.15 15.95 -9.94
CA ILE A 83 3.58 16.50 -8.66
C ILE A 83 5.12 16.40 -8.55
N PRO A 84 5.84 17.49 -8.27
CA PRO A 84 7.30 17.51 -8.33
C PRO A 84 8.00 16.87 -7.12
N HIS A 85 7.32 16.83 -5.96
CA HIS A 85 7.91 16.33 -4.72
C HIS A 85 6.98 15.32 -4.03
N MET A 86 7.57 14.24 -3.52
CA MET A 86 6.82 13.15 -2.88
C MET A 86 7.41 12.79 -1.53
N ILE A 87 6.53 12.49 -0.58
CA ILE A 87 6.86 12.03 0.77
C ILE A 87 6.21 10.66 0.97
N GLY A 88 7.02 9.68 1.35
CA GLY A 88 6.55 8.41 1.88
C GLY A 88 6.25 8.56 3.38
N ALA A 89 5.03 8.26 3.79
CA ALA A 89 4.63 8.20 5.20
C ALA A 89 4.30 6.77 5.59
N SER A 90 4.41 6.44 6.88
CA SER A 90 3.94 5.18 7.44
C SER A 90 3.04 5.44 8.63
N ALA A 91 1.79 4.98 8.55
CA ALA A 91 0.86 5.04 9.68
C ALA A 91 1.15 3.97 10.76
N VAL A 92 1.91 2.93 10.42
CA VAL A 92 2.22 1.80 11.31
C VAL A 92 3.59 1.94 12.00
N GLY A 93 4.25 3.10 11.86
CA GLY A 93 5.58 3.34 12.39
C GLY A 93 6.70 2.78 11.50
N VAL A 94 7.91 2.74 12.05
CA VAL A 94 9.08 2.17 11.36
C VAL A 94 9.00 0.64 11.47
N VAL A 95 8.90 -0.02 10.32
CA VAL A 95 9.01 -1.49 10.23
C VAL A 95 10.44 -1.91 10.51
N ASP A 96 10.64 -3.09 11.10
CA ASP A 96 11.99 -3.55 11.49
C ASP A 96 12.99 -3.56 10.33
N SER A 97 12.54 -3.91 9.12
CA SER A 97 13.34 -3.88 7.90
C SER A 97 13.77 -2.47 7.47
N MET A 98 13.14 -1.42 8.01
CA MET A 98 13.46 -0.02 7.72
C MET A 98 14.39 0.61 8.76
N ASN A 99 14.62 -0.03 9.92
CA ASN A 99 15.44 0.52 11.01
C ASN A 99 16.87 0.87 10.56
N GLU A 100 17.47 0.05 9.68
CA GLU A 100 18.80 0.31 9.11
C GLU A 100 18.85 1.60 8.27
N PHE A 101 17.75 1.96 7.61
CA PHE A 101 17.69 3.14 6.73
C PHE A 101 17.42 4.45 7.48
N VAL A 102 16.84 4.36 8.68
CA VAL A 102 16.50 5.54 9.50
C VAL A 102 17.43 5.70 10.70
N GLU A 103 18.52 4.93 10.76
CA GLU A 103 19.52 4.94 11.83
C GLU A 103 18.91 4.77 13.23
N VAL A 104 17.76 4.11 13.31
CA VAL A 104 17.10 3.77 14.57
C VAL A 104 17.68 2.45 15.06
N PRO A 105 18.03 2.32 16.35
CA PRO A 105 18.53 1.07 16.90
C PRO A 105 17.53 -0.05 16.62
N ILE A 106 17.98 -1.08 15.91
CA ILE A 106 17.23 -2.32 15.73
C ILE A 106 17.06 -2.91 17.13
N MET A 107 15.86 -2.82 17.71
CA MET A 107 15.63 -3.29 19.08
C MET A 107 15.95 -4.80 19.15
N PRO A 108 17.00 -5.25 19.86
CA PRO A 108 17.42 -6.65 19.82
C PRO A 108 16.55 -7.59 20.65
N SER A 109 15.49 -7.10 21.30
CA SER A 109 14.63 -7.85 22.23
C SER A 109 13.41 -6.98 22.52
N PHE A 110 12.16 -7.46 22.59
CA PHE A 110 11.65 -8.56 23.39
C PHE A 110 10.46 -9.24 22.71
N MET A 111 10.60 -10.52 22.35
CA MET A 111 9.53 -11.51 22.50
C MET A 111 10.19 -12.84 22.89
N PRO A 112 9.81 -13.47 24.02
CA PRO A 112 10.29 -14.80 24.39
C PRO A 112 9.88 -15.87 23.37
#